data_AF-A0A5P8WCU3-F1
#
_entry.id   AF-A0A5P8WCU3-F1
#
_cell.length_a   1.000
_cell.length_b   1.000
_cell.length_c   1.000
_cell.angle_alpha   90.00
_cell.angle_beta   90.00
_cell.angle_gamma   90.00
#
_symmetry.space_group_name_H-M   'P 1'
#
loop_
_entity.id
_entity.type
_entity.pdbx_description
1 polymer ?
#
loop_
_entity_poly.entity_id
_entity_poly.type
_entity_poly.pdbx_seq_one_letter_code
_entity_poly.pdbx_strand_id
1 'polypeptide(L)' 'MEIKLTTSEIRGILQGCQYTLQLVGSSRDYRKIQSSEYFSTSNDLVLNDTFNILGEVVDAIDQVEQVNQQGESKHGARN' A
#
# COMPACT_ATOMS: atom_id res chain seq x y z
N MET A 1 7.95 -18.24 -13.33
CA MET A 1 7.32 -17.25 -14.24
C MET A 1 7.39 -15.92 -13.54
N GLU A 2 8.01 -14.91 -14.15
CA GLU A 2 8.08 -13.55 -13.60
C GLU A 2 6.94 -12.73 -14.23
N ILE A 3 6.15 -12.07 -13.40
CA ILE A 3 5.05 -11.20 -13.85
C ILE A 3 5.61 -9.78 -13.96
N LYS A 4 5.42 -9.13 -15.10
CA LYS A 4 5.76 -7.71 -15.28
C LYS A 4 4.51 -6.87 -15.04
N LEU A 5 4.61 -5.95 -14.09
CA LEU A 5 3.58 -4.95 -13.79
C LEU A 5 4.20 -3.56 -13.99
N THR A 6 3.45 -2.65 -14.57
CA THR A 6 3.78 -1.22 -14.58
C THR A 6 3.63 -0.62 -13.19
N THR A 7 4.30 0.51 -12.92
CA THR A 7 4.13 1.22 -11.65
C THR A 7 2.66 1.61 -11.38
N SER A 8 1.89 1.92 -12.44
CA SER A 8 0.46 2.19 -12.31
C SER A 8 -0.35 0.97 -11.87
N GLU A 9 -0.03 -0.20 -12.41
CA GLU A 9 -0.69 -1.46 -12.02
C GLU A 9 -0.32 -1.85 -10.58
N ILE A 10 0.95 -1.70 -10.20
CA ILE A 10 1.41 -1.93 -8.83
C ILE A 10 0.63 -1.02 -7.86
N ARG A 11 0.56 0.28 -8.13
CA ARG A 11 -0.21 1.23 -7.30
C ARG A 11 -1.69 0.85 -7.21
N GLY A 12 -2.31 0.56 -8.35
CA GLY A 12 -3.73 0.19 -8.38
C GLY A 12 -4.03 -1.05 -7.54
N ILE A 13 -3.16 -2.06 -7.58
CA ILE A 13 -3.29 -3.26 -6.74
C ILE A 13 -3.17 -2.90 -5.25
N LEU A 14 -2.13 -2.17 -4.86
CA LEU A 14 -1.89 -1.81 -3.46
C LEU A 14 -3.03 -0.94 -2.89
N GLN A 15 -3.50 0.04 -3.65
CA GLN A 15 -4.64 0.89 -3.28
C GLN A 15 -5.94 0.07 -3.19
N GLY A 16 -6.15 -0.88 -4.10
CA GLY A 16 -7.28 -1.81 -4.04
C GLY A 16 -7.25 -2.69 -2.77
N CYS A 17 -6.08 -3.20 -2.40
CA CYS A 17 -5.86 -3.91 -1.14
C CYS A 17 -6.16 -3.01 0.07
N GLN A 18 -5.65 -1.78 0.07
CA GLN A 18 -5.90 -0.83 1.15
C GLN A 18 -7.40 -0.58 1.34
N TYR A 19 -8.12 -0.28 0.25
CA TYR A 19 -9.56 -0.02 0.29
C TYR A 19 -10.36 -1.25 0.78
N THR A 20 -10.04 -2.44 0.27
CA THR A 20 -10.74 -3.67 0.68
C THR A 20 -10.48 -4.01 2.15
N LEU A 21 -9.26 -3.79 2.67
CA LEU A 21 -8.95 -3.96 4.09
C LEU A 21 -9.67 -2.91 4.97
N GLN A 22 -9.79 -1.66 4.51
CA GLN A 22 -10.60 -0.65 5.20
C GLN A 22 -12.07 -1.06 5.29
N LEU A 23 -12.64 -1.65 4.23
CA LEU A 23 -13.99 -2.21 4.29
C LEU A 23 -14.11 -3.33 5.34
N VAL A 24 -13.14 -4.25 5.39
CA VAL A 24 -13.10 -5.29 6.44
C VAL A 24 -13.03 -4.66 7.83
N GLY A 25 -12.17 -3.67 8.04
CA GLY A 25 -12.04 -2.97 9.34
C GLY A 25 -13.30 -2.22 9.76
N SER A 26 -14.08 -1.74 8.78
CA SER A 26 -15.39 -1.12 9.04
C SER A 26 -16.46 -2.14 9.47
N SER A 27 -16.27 -3.44 9.20
CA SER A 27 -17.22 -4.48 9.61
C SER A 27 -17.30 -4.62 11.13
N ARG A 28 -18.53 -4.69 11.64
CA ARG A 28 -18.77 -4.98 13.07
C ARG A 28 -18.30 -6.38 13.44
N ASP A 29 -18.42 -7.35 12.53
CA ASP A 29 -18.06 -8.74 12.81
C ASP A 29 -16.55 -8.90 12.90
N TYR A 30 -15.80 -8.24 12.00
CA TYR A 30 -14.35 -8.21 12.10
C TYR A 30 -13.88 -7.55 13.40
N ARG A 31 -14.48 -6.40 13.77
CA ARG A 31 -14.14 -5.71 15.02
C ARG A 31 -14.36 -6.58 16.26
N LYS A 32 -15.43 -7.40 16.28
CA LYS A 32 -15.65 -8.39 17.35
C LYS A 32 -14.55 -9.46 17.38
N ILE A 33 -14.17 -9.99 16.22
CA ILE A 33 -13.08 -10.98 16.11
C ILE A 33 -11.77 -10.39 16.64
N GLN A 34 -11.39 -9.19 16.19
CA GLN A 34 -10.14 -8.54 16.60
C GLN A 34 -10.13 -8.17 18.09
N SER A 35 -11.28 -7.85 18.68
CA SER A 35 -11.38 -7.52 20.13
C SER A 35 -11.32 -8.74 21.06
N SER A 36 -11.31 -9.95 20.52
CA SER A 36 -11.26 -11.19 21.30
C SER A 36 -9.93 -11.33 22.04
N GLU A 37 -9.97 -11.85 23.27
CA GLU A 37 -8.75 -12.20 24.03
C GLU A 37 -7.90 -13.29 23.36
N TYR A 38 -8.52 -14.07 22.47
CA TYR A 38 -7.85 -15.12 21.68
C TYR A 38 -7.26 -14.60 20.37
N PHE A 39 -7.52 -13.34 20.01
CA PHE A 39 -6.95 -12.75 18.82
C PHE A 39 -5.49 -12.42 19.07
N SER A 40 -4.60 -13.01 18.27
CA SER A 40 -3.17 -12.73 18.29
C SER A 40 -2.59 -12.90 16.90
N THR A 41 -1.50 -12.18 16.66
CA THR A 41 -0.70 -12.25 15.43
C THR A 41 0.75 -12.45 15.81
N SER A 42 1.53 -13.18 15.02
CA SER A 42 2.93 -13.48 15.34
C SER A 42 3.86 -12.26 15.41
N ASN A 43 3.39 -11.09 14.96
CA ASN A 43 4.14 -9.84 14.87
C ASN A 43 3.37 -8.63 15.46
N ASP A 44 2.35 -8.89 16.28
CA ASP A 44 1.52 -7.86 16.94
C ASP A 44 0.85 -6.82 16.02
N LEU A 45 0.74 -7.11 14.71
CA LEU A 45 0.07 -6.23 13.76
C LEU A 45 -1.43 -6.54 13.68
N VAL A 46 -2.25 -5.49 13.79
CA VAL A 46 -3.69 -5.57 13.54
C VAL A 46 -4.04 -5.06 12.14
N LEU A 47 -5.29 -5.27 11.70
CA LEU A 47 -5.72 -4.88 10.34
C LEU A 47 -5.49 -3.39 10.04
N ASN A 48 -5.60 -2.54 11.07
CA ASN A 48 -5.35 -1.11 10.96
C ASN A 48 -3.91 -0.82 10.54
N ASP A 49 -2.95 -1.56 11.09
CA ASP A 49 -1.54 -1.39 10.77
C ASP A 49 -1.27 -1.79 9.31
N THR A 50 -1.89 -2.89 8.86
CA THR A 50 -1.74 -3.40 7.49
C THR A 50 -2.15 -2.37 6.43
N PHE A 51 -3.32 -1.75 6.55
CA PHE A 51 -3.74 -0.78 5.53
C PHE A 51 -2.99 0.55 5.61
N ASN A 52 -2.48 0.93 6.79
CA ASN A 52 -1.61 2.10 6.93
C ASN A 52 -0.27 1.88 6.23
N ILE A 53 0.34 0.71 6.43
CA ILE A 53 1.59 0.31 5.77
C ILE A 53 1.41 0.27 4.25
N LEU A 54 0.27 -0.23 3.74
CA LEU A 54 -0.01 -0.19 2.30
C LEU A 54 -0.03 1.24 1.74
N GLY A 55 -0.61 2.19 2.49
CA GLY A 55 -0.58 3.61 2.11
C GLY A 55 0.85 4.15 2.06
N GLU A 56 1.66 3.86 3.07
CA GLU A 56 3.07 4.27 3.12
C GLU A 56 3.88 3.72 1.93
N VAL A 57 3.65 2.46 1.55
CA VAL A 57 4.30 1.86 0.37
C VAL A 57 3.87 2.56 -0.92
N VAL A 58 2.58 2.91 -1.07
CA VAL A 58 2.08 3.66 -2.24
C VAL A 58 2.73 5.05 -2.30
N ASP A 59 2.81 5.76 -1.18
CA ASP A 59 3.45 7.07 -1.10
C ASP A 59 4.95 7.00 -1.46
N ALA A 60 5.65 5.95 -1.01
CA ALA A 60 7.05 5.72 -1.35
C ALA A 60 7.25 5.45 -2.86
N ILE A 61 6.35 4.69 -3.48
CA ILE A 61 6.35 4.47 -4.93
C ILE A 61 6.18 5.80 -5.67
N ASP A 62 5.23 6.65 -5.23
CA ASP A 62 5.00 7.95 -5.84
C ASP A 62 6.23 8.87 -5.73
N GLN A 63 6.94 8.85 -4.61
CA GLN A 63 8.18 9.60 -4.45
C GLN A 63 9.28 9.15 -5.43
N VAL A 64 9.45 7.84 -5.61
CA VAL A 64 10.43 7.29 -6.56
C VAL A 64 10.09 7.69 -8.00
N GLU A 65 8.81 7.59 -8.40
CA GLU A 65 8.35 8.02 -9.73
C GLU A 65 8.59 9.51 -9.98
N GLN A 66 8.31 10.37 -9.00
CA GLN A 66 8.55 11.81 -9.11
C GLN A 66 10.05 12.13 -9.29
N VAL A 67 10.92 11.47 -8.52
CA VAL A 67 12.38 11.64 -8.64
C VAL A 67 12.86 11.20 -10.03
N ASN A 68 12.36 10.08 -10.53
CA ASN A 68 12.73 9.57 -11.86
C ASN A 68 12.29 10.54 -12.97
N GLN A 69 11.06 11.06 -12.91
CA GLN A 69 10.56 12.05 -13.88
C GLN A 69 11.35 13.37 -13.82
N GLN A 70 11.76 13.82 -12.64
CA GLN A 70 12.59 15.03 -12.49
C GLN A 70 14.02 14.81 -13.00
N GLY A 71 14.60 13.62 -12.81
CA GLY A 71 15.92 13.25 -13.32
C GLY A 71 16.00 13.27 -14.85
N GLU A 72 14.93 12.85 -15.52
CA GLU A 72 14.82 12.89 -16.98
C GLU A 72 14.65 14.33 -17.51
N SER A 73 13.88 15.18 -16.82
CA SER A 73 13.67 16.58 -17.24
C SER A 73 14.95 17.43 -17.24
N LYS A 74 15.92 17.13 -16.35
CA LYS A 74 17.18 17.88 -16.23
C LYS A 74 18.21 17.53 -17.31
N HIS A 75 18.09 16.38 -17.97
CA HIS A 75 19.02 15.96 -19.02
C HIS A 75 18.58 16.38 -20.44
N GLY A 76 17.35 16.88 -20.61
CA GLY A 76 16.82 17.34 -21.90
C GLY A 76 17.16 18.78 -22.29
N ALA A 77 17.81 19.56 -21.43
CA ALA A 77 18.08 21.00 -21.64
C ALA A 77 19.55 21.31 -21.97
N ARG A 78 20.23 20.44 -22.71
CA ARG A 78 21.58 20.71 -23.22
C ARG A 78 21.56 20.61 -24.74
N ASN A 79 21.14 21.71 -25.37
CA ASN A 79 21.33 21.98 -26.80
C ASN A 79 22.38 23.07 -26.95
#